data_AF-A0A0Q1BBE3-F1
#
_entry.id   AF-A0A0Q1BBE3-F1
#
_cell.length_a   1.000
_cell.length_b   1.000
_cell.length_c   1.000
_cell.angle_alpha   90.00
_cell.angle_beta   90.00
_cell.angle_gamma   90.00
#
_symmetry.space_group_name_H-M   'P 1'
#
loop_
_entity.id
_entity.type
_entity.pdbx_description
1 polymer ?
#
loop_
_entity_poly.entity_id
_entity_poly.type
_entity_poly.pdbx_seq_one_letter_code
_entity_poly.pdbx_strand_id
1 'polypeptide(L)'
;MKIILVIGLLFCFNSFLSADYQDIVNDFSSLLDNVRGSPYDESRFDVNLYFSVLTHISMESGYVLDFIYLSSGGDGSPILISREELVDRKIIEQEIVNNYEMDFEKFLEFCSAYTDHVVVEDTVQGYFELVLLIVMGEQFYLSWHGNYNDRRIIAGDQGIDDVLNQEIEFGQEFSDEFIQQAENLDPSPVIQDLGDQVMVKVLTFTKWGGFQTATFLISKKFPHEIQLDGYETVVAYNCGVRF
;
A
#
# COMPACT_ATOMS: atom_id res chain seq x y z
N MET A 1 41.45 -28.61 13.46
CA MET A 1 40.03 -28.26 13.34
C MET A 1 39.91 -26.76 13.61
N LYS A 2 39.81 -25.94 12.56
CA LYS A 2 39.69 -24.48 12.66
C LYS A 2 38.22 -24.12 12.41
N ILE A 3 37.57 -23.56 13.42
CA ILE A 3 36.24 -22.97 13.28
C ILE A 3 36.46 -21.59 12.65
N ILE A 4 36.03 -21.41 11.41
CA ILE A 4 35.94 -20.09 10.78
C ILE A 4 34.59 -19.53 11.18
N LEU A 5 34.62 -18.55 12.09
CA LEU A 5 33.47 -17.73 12.44
C LEU A 5 33.31 -16.69 11.32
N VAL A 6 32.34 -16.88 10.43
CA VAL A 6 31.96 -15.87 9.45
C VAL A 6 31.01 -14.90 10.16
N ILE A 7 31.59 -13.85 10.75
CA ILE A 7 30.83 -12.67 11.13
C ILE A 7 30.58 -11.92 9.82
N GLY A 8 29.38 -12.10 9.26
CA GLY A 8 28.89 -11.30 8.16
C GLY A 8 28.79 -9.85 8.62
N LEU A 9 29.61 -8.99 8.04
CA LEU A 9 29.51 -7.55 8.19
C LEU A 9 28.19 -7.09 7.54
N LEU A 10 27.15 -6.91 8.34
CA LEU A 10 26.07 -5.97 8.04
C LEU A 10 26.68 -4.56 8.13
N PHE A 11 27.29 -4.11 7.04
CA PHE A 11 27.79 -2.74 6.93
C PHE A 11 26.63 -1.82 6.50
N CYS A 12 26.39 -0.81 7.34
CA CYS A 12 25.57 0.39 7.16
C CYS A 12 25.41 0.89 5.71
N PHE A 13 24.45 0.34 4.96
CA PHE A 13 23.98 0.87 3.68
C PHE A 13 22.52 1.38 3.73
N ASN A 14 21.86 1.32 4.90
CA ASN A 14 20.42 1.60 5.00
C ASN A 14 20.05 3.09 4.88
N SER A 15 20.90 4.02 5.37
CA SER A 15 20.47 5.43 5.48
C SER A 15 20.41 6.19 4.16
N PHE A 16 21.04 5.70 3.09
CA PHE A 16 20.93 6.31 1.76
C PHE A 16 19.75 5.73 0.97
N LEU A 17 19.41 4.46 1.17
CA LEU A 17 18.28 3.81 0.49
C LEU A 17 16.93 4.25 1.08
N SER A 18 16.86 4.61 2.37
CA SER A 18 15.60 5.04 3.00
C SER A 18 15.07 6.38 2.50
N ALA A 19 15.96 7.33 2.18
CA ALA A 19 15.57 8.62 1.61
C ALA A 19 14.88 8.43 0.24
N ASP A 20 15.44 7.56 -0.62
CA ASP A 20 14.90 7.28 -1.95
C ASP A 20 13.49 6.64 -1.87
N TYR A 21 13.25 5.74 -0.91
CA TYR A 21 11.92 5.13 -0.75
C TYR A 21 10.87 6.11 -0.19
N GLN A 22 11.26 6.99 0.72
CA GLN A 22 10.34 7.99 1.26
C GLN A 22 9.92 9.01 0.19
N ASP A 23 10.84 9.37 -0.73
CA ASP A 23 10.51 10.24 -1.87
C ASP A 23 9.48 9.58 -2.80
N ILE A 24 9.65 8.29 -3.14
CA ILE A 24 8.66 7.54 -3.94
C ILE A 24 7.29 7.50 -3.24
N VAL A 25 7.27 7.26 -1.92
CA VAL A 25 6.03 7.28 -1.12
C VAL A 25 5.37 8.67 -1.18
N ASN A 26 6.14 9.74 -1.12
CA ASN A 26 5.63 11.12 -1.15
C ASN A 26 5.08 11.48 -2.54
N ASP A 27 5.78 11.13 -3.60
CA ASP A 27 5.33 11.32 -4.98
C ASP A 27 4.05 10.52 -5.25
N PHE A 28 3.98 9.28 -4.77
CA PHE A 28 2.80 8.45 -4.89
C PHE A 28 1.62 9.01 -4.09
N SER A 29 1.87 9.46 -2.86
CA SER A 29 0.85 10.12 -2.01
C SER A 29 0.30 11.38 -2.67
N SER A 30 1.17 12.16 -3.33
CA SER A 30 0.79 13.38 -4.03
C SER A 30 -0.18 13.12 -5.19
N LEU A 31 -0.08 11.96 -5.88
CA LEU A 31 -1.07 11.56 -6.88
C LEU A 31 -2.46 11.36 -6.24
N LEU A 32 -2.51 10.66 -5.10
CA LEU A 32 -3.73 10.31 -4.38
C LEU A 32 -4.40 11.54 -3.75
N ASP A 33 -3.61 12.46 -3.20
CA ASP A 33 -4.09 13.66 -2.51
C ASP A 33 -4.84 14.64 -3.44
N ASN A 34 -4.61 14.58 -4.76
CA ASN A 34 -5.35 15.39 -5.73
C ASN A 34 -6.87 15.15 -5.70
N VAL A 35 -7.30 13.99 -5.21
CA VAL A 35 -8.71 13.60 -5.18
C VAL A 35 -9.17 13.11 -3.80
N ARG A 36 -8.26 13.04 -2.82
CA ARG A 36 -8.60 12.71 -1.43
C ARG A 36 -9.57 13.75 -0.85
N GLY A 37 -10.62 13.28 -0.16
CA GLY A 37 -11.67 14.13 0.40
C GLY A 37 -12.60 14.80 -0.62
N SER A 38 -12.36 14.63 -1.93
CA SER A 38 -13.29 15.09 -2.97
C SER A 38 -14.43 14.09 -3.18
N PRO A 39 -15.63 14.53 -3.58
CA PRO A 39 -16.64 13.63 -4.14
C PRO A 39 -16.07 12.88 -5.34
N TYR A 40 -16.49 11.62 -5.50
CA TYR A 40 -16.11 10.80 -6.66
C TYR A 40 -16.50 11.48 -7.98
N ASP A 41 -15.55 11.52 -8.90
CA ASP A 41 -15.70 11.98 -10.28
C ASP A 41 -14.77 11.15 -11.17
N GLU A 42 -15.35 10.28 -11.99
CA GLU A 42 -14.63 9.36 -12.85
C GLU A 42 -13.65 10.04 -13.82
N SER A 43 -13.84 11.33 -14.11
CA SER A 43 -13.01 12.07 -15.06
C SER A 43 -11.79 12.74 -14.43
N ARG A 44 -11.69 12.74 -13.09
CA ARG A 44 -10.70 13.51 -12.34
C ARG A 44 -9.50 12.69 -11.88
N PHE A 45 -9.53 11.37 -12.05
CA PHE A 45 -8.44 10.51 -11.60
C PHE A 45 -8.18 9.37 -12.58
N ASP A 46 -6.92 9.20 -12.97
CA ASP A 46 -6.45 8.10 -13.80
C ASP A 46 -5.40 7.32 -13.02
N VAL A 47 -5.75 6.10 -12.62
CA VAL A 47 -4.87 5.19 -11.87
C VAL A 47 -3.64 4.76 -12.69
N ASN A 48 -3.64 4.91 -14.01
CA ASN A 48 -2.45 4.63 -14.83
C ASN A 48 -1.33 5.65 -14.60
N LEU A 49 -1.63 6.81 -14.01
CA LEU A 49 -0.60 7.76 -13.57
C LEU A 49 0.30 7.19 -12.47
N TYR A 50 -0.12 6.13 -11.77
CA TYR A 50 0.74 5.42 -10.81
C TYR A 50 2.07 4.99 -11.43
N PHE A 51 2.07 4.52 -12.67
CA PHE A 51 3.27 4.06 -13.37
C PHE A 51 4.21 5.19 -13.81
N SER A 52 3.82 6.46 -13.62
CA SER A 52 4.75 7.59 -13.76
C SER A 52 5.67 7.76 -12.54
N VAL A 53 5.28 7.19 -11.39
CA VAL A 53 6.05 7.18 -10.14
C VAL A 53 6.61 5.77 -9.87
N LEU A 54 5.78 4.75 -10.04
CA LEU A 54 6.13 3.33 -9.85
C LEU A 54 6.78 2.77 -11.12
N THR A 55 7.99 3.23 -11.42
CA THR A 55 8.67 3.03 -12.71
C THR A 55 9.27 1.63 -12.93
N HIS A 56 9.32 0.78 -11.90
CA HIS A 56 9.83 -0.60 -11.94
C HIS A 56 8.71 -1.64 -11.93
N ILE A 57 7.46 -1.20 -12.04
CA ILE A 57 6.30 -2.06 -12.27
C ILE A 57 5.49 -1.53 -13.46
N SER A 58 4.76 -2.42 -14.10
CA SER A 58 3.87 -2.09 -15.22
C SER A 58 2.72 -3.08 -15.30
N MET A 59 1.69 -2.77 -16.07
CA MET A 59 0.69 -3.79 -16.40
C MET A 59 1.23 -4.78 -17.45
N GLU A 60 0.78 -6.02 -17.37
CA GLU A 60 0.99 -7.03 -18.42
C GLU A 60 0.51 -6.48 -19.77
N SER A 61 1.23 -6.83 -20.85
CA SER A 61 0.86 -6.39 -22.20
C SER A 61 -0.57 -6.82 -22.55
N GLY A 62 -1.39 -5.84 -22.95
CA GLY A 62 -2.81 -6.04 -23.25
C GLY A 62 -3.74 -5.75 -22.08
N TYR A 63 -3.20 -5.47 -20.90
CA TYR A 63 -3.95 -5.07 -19.71
C TYR A 63 -3.68 -3.62 -19.32
N VAL A 64 -4.66 -3.01 -18.65
CA VAL A 64 -4.56 -1.69 -18.03
C VAL A 64 -5.03 -1.75 -16.59
N LEU A 65 -4.52 -0.84 -15.76
CA LEU A 65 -5.03 -0.62 -14.42
C LEU A 65 -6.26 0.29 -14.53
N ASP A 66 -7.34 -0.09 -13.86
CA ASP A 66 -8.56 0.69 -13.76
C ASP A 66 -9.10 0.57 -12.33
N PHE A 67 -10.23 1.21 -12.04
CA PHE A 67 -10.89 1.04 -10.76
C PHE A 67 -12.41 1.09 -10.89
N ILE A 68 -13.07 0.44 -9.95
CA ILE A 68 -14.52 0.57 -9.74
C ILE A 68 -14.73 1.27 -8.40
N TYR A 69 -15.65 2.24 -8.39
CA TYR A 69 -16.02 2.93 -7.16
C TYR A 69 -17.25 2.28 -6.54
N LEU A 70 -17.08 1.62 -5.39
CA LEU A 70 -18.21 1.12 -4.62
C LEU A 70 -18.77 2.24 -3.77
N SER A 71 -20.03 2.60 -4.01
CA SER A 71 -20.75 3.58 -3.19
C SER A 71 -22.08 3.03 -2.69
N SER A 72 -22.32 3.07 -1.38
CA SER A 72 -23.60 2.70 -0.78
C SER A 72 -23.84 3.48 0.51
N GLY A 73 -25.02 4.08 0.69
CA GLY A 73 -25.40 4.67 1.97
C GLY A 73 -24.52 5.80 2.51
N GLY A 74 -23.65 6.40 1.69
CA GLY A 74 -22.65 7.40 2.10
C GLY A 74 -21.23 6.85 2.23
N ASP A 75 -21.08 5.53 2.25
CA ASP A 75 -19.79 4.86 2.09
C ASP A 75 -19.29 4.98 0.66
N GLY A 76 -17.97 4.99 0.54
CA GLY A 76 -17.29 5.09 -0.73
C GLY A 76 -15.86 4.57 -0.66
N SER A 77 -15.53 3.59 -1.49
CA SER A 77 -14.14 3.12 -1.64
C SER A 77 -13.88 2.66 -3.07
N PRO A 78 -12.75 3.04 -3.67
CA PRO A 78 -12.33 2.45 -4.93
C PRO A 78 -11.85 1.01 -4.71
N ILE A 79 -11.95 0.21 -5.75
CA ILE A 79 -11.32 -1.10 -5.86
C ILE A 79 -10.52 -1.09 -7.16
N LEU A 80 -9.22 -1.32 -7.05
CA LEU A 80 -8.36 -1.47 -8.23
C LEU A 80 -8.70 -2.77 -8.95
N ILE A 81 -8.73 -2.70 -10.27
CA ILE A 81 -8.93 -3.84 -11.15
C ILE A 81 -7.91 -3.82 -12.27
N SER A 82 -7.52 -5.00 -12.74
CA SER A 82 -6.92 -5.17 -14.05
C SER A 82 -8.02 -5.46 -15.04
N ARG A 83 -7.98 -4.82 -16.21
CA ARG A 83 -8.84 -5.20 -17.33
C ARG A 83 -8.05 -5.30 -18.61
N GLU A 84 -8.49 -6.15 -19.53
CA GLU A 84 -8.02 -6.09 -20.91
C GLU A 84 -8.30 -4.70 -21.50
N GLU A 85 -7.32 -4.13 -22.20
CA GLU A 85 -7.36 -2.74 -22.68
C GLU A 85 -8.59 -2.45 -23.55
N LEU A 86 -9.02 -3.45 -24.33
CA LEU A 86 -10.13 -3.35 -25.28
C LEU A 86 -11.51 -3.66 -24.67
N VAL A 87 -11.55 -4.16 -23.42
CA VAL A 87 -12.80 -4.46 -22.72
C VAL A 87 -13.32 -3.20 -22.03
N ASP A 88 -14.59 -2.87 -22.27
CA ASP A 88 -15.26 -1.75 -21.60
C ASP A 88 -15.39 -2.04 -20.10
N ARG A 89 -14.91 -1.09 -19.28
CA ARG A 89 -14.99 -1.13 -17.81
C ARG A 89 -16.38 -1.48 -17.29
N LYS A 90 -17.45 -1.01 -17.96
CA LYS A 90 -18.83 -1.27 -17.53
C LYS A 90 -19.20 -2.75 -17.49
N ILE A 91 -18.53 -3.57 -18.30
CA ILE A 91 -18.73 -5.03 -18.28
C ILE A 91 -18.21 -5.59 -16.95
N ILE A 92 -17.00 -5.22 -16.56
CA ILE A 92 -16.36 -5.65 -15.31
C ILE A 92 -17.10 -5.09 -14.10
N GLU A 93 -17.52 -3.82 -14.15
CA GLU A 93 -18.32 -3.18 -13.10
C GLU A 93 -19.61 -3.95 -12.82
N GLN A 94 -20.34 -4.33 -13.87
CA GLN A 94 -21.57 -5.10 -13.72
C GLN A 94 -21.31 -6.48 -13.10
N GLU A 95 -20.20 -7.13 -13.45
CA GLU A 95 -19.81 -8.41 -12.85
C GLU A 95 -19.50 -8.25 -11.37
N ILE A 96 -18.70 -7.26 -10.98
CA ILE A 96 -18.36 -7.03 -9.56
C ILE A 96 -19.59 -6.68 -8.74
N VAL A 97 -20.45 -5.77 -9.22
CA VAL A 97 -21.68 -5.39 -8.51
C VAL A 97 -22.61 -6.60 -8.33
N ASN A 98 -22.75 -7.45 -9.35
CA ASN A 98 -23.57 -8.65 -9.24
C ASN A 98 -23.01 -9.65 -8.22
N ASN A 99 -21.69 -9.83 -8.16
CA ASN A 99 -21.07 -10.77 -7.22
C ASN A 99 -20.98 -10.20 -5.79
N TYR A 100 -20.87 -8.88 -5.61
CA TYR A 100 -20.86 -8.24 -4.29
C TYR A 100 -22.10 -8.61 -3.46
N GLU A 101 -23.27 -8.70 -4.10
CA GLU A 101 -24.52 -9.05 -3.42
C GLU A 101 -24.75 -10.56 -3.25
N MET A 102 -24.03 -11.41 -3.99
CA MET A 102 -24.33 -12.84 -4.12
C MET A 102 -23.23 -13.79 -3.64
N ASP A 103 -21.96 -13.39 -3.70
CA ASP A 103 -20.79 -14.22 -3.44
C ASP A 103 -19.59 -13.38 -2.94
N PHE A 104 -19.43 -13.33 -1.63
CA PHE A 104 -18.39 -12.51 -0.99
C PHE A 104 -16.97 -13.04 -1.21
N GLU A 105 -16.78 -14.36 -1.32
CA GLU A 105 -15.45 -14.94 -1.59
C GLU A 105 -14.97 -14.52 -2.98
N LYS A 106 -15.85 -14.62 -3.97
CA LYS A 106 -15.57 -14.17 -5.33
C LYS A 106 -15.36 -12.66 -5.42
N PHE A 107 -16.06 -11.88 -4.60
CA PHE A 107 -15.79 -10.45 -4.48
C PHE A 107 -14.38 -10.17 -3.95
N LEU A 108 -13.91 -10.90 -2.94
CA LEU A 108 -12.54 -10.76 -2.43
C LEU A 108 -11.49 -11.12 -3.49
N GLU A 109 -11.75 -12.13 -4.33
CA GLU A 109 -10.87 -12.46 -5.46
C GLU A 109 -10.73 -11.27 -6.41
N PHE A 110 -11.82 -10.56 -6.74
CA PHE A 110 -11.76 -9.36 -7.58
C PHE A 110 -10.91 -8.25 -6.97
N CYS A 111 -10.96 -8.05 -5.65
CA CYS A 111 -10.22 -6.99 -4.97
C CYS A 111 -8.69 -7.17 -5.06
N SER A 112 -8.18 -8.39 -5.24
CA SER A 112 -6.73 -8.64 -5.37
C SER A 112 -6.29 -9.07 -6.76
N ALA A 113 -7.22 -9.45 -7.65
CA ALA A 113 -6.92 -9.98 -8.98
C ALA A 113 -6.11 -9.03 -9.86
N TYR A 114 -6.16 -7.72 -9.62
CA TYR A 114 -5.36 -6.78 -10.42
C TYR A 114 -3.85 -7.07 -10.33
N THR A 115 -3.39 -7.60 -9.20
CA THR A 115 -1.97 -7.91 -8.98
C THR A 115 -1.45 -9.07 -9.85
N ASP A 116 -2.34 -9.94 -10.34
CA ASP A 116 -1.99 -11.03 -11.25
C ASP A 116 -1.46 -10.51 -12.60
N HIS A 117 -1.79 -9.27 -12.93
CA HIS A 117 -1.40 -8.59 -14.17
C HIS A 117 -0.41 -7.45 -13.94
N VAL A 118 0.18 -7.32 -12.75
CA VAL A 118 1.28 -6.36 -12.51
C VAL A 118 2.61 -7.07 -12.72
N VAL A 119 3.35 -6.66 -13.75
CA VAL A 119 4.70 -7.15 -14.04
C VAL A 119 5.70 -6.32 -13.25
N VAL A 120 6.57 -7.01 -12.49
CA VAL A 120 7.62 -6.40 -11.68
C VAL A 120 8.99 -6.63 -12.31
N GLU A 121 9.80 -5.58 -12.44
CA GLU A 121 11.24 -5.75 -12.73
C GLU A 121 11.93 -6.44 -11.54
N ASP A 122 12.71 -7.49 -11.77
CA ASP A 122 13.41 -8.26 -10.72
C ASP A 122 14.55 -7.45 -10.07
N THR A 123 14.16 -6.45 -9.30
CA THR A 123 14.97 -5.52 -8.54
C THR A 123 14.32 -5.29 -7.19
N VAL A 124 15.14 -4.96 -6.19
CA VAL A 124 14.67 -4.63 -4.84
C VAL A 124 13.60 -3.52 -4.86
N GLN A 125 13.79 -2.50 -5.71
CA GLN A 125 12.87 -1.38 -5.85
C GLN A 125 11.53 -1.79 -6.49
N GLY A 126 11.54 -2.66 -7.52
CA GLY A 126 10.32 -3.17 -8.14
C GLY A 126 9.38 -3.85 -7.15
N TYR A 127 9.92 -4.69 -6.26
CA TYR A 127 9.11 -5.35 -5.24
C TYR A 127 8.59 -4.38 -4.17
N PHE A 128 9.35 -3.33 -3.84
CA PHE A 128 8.86 -2.25 -2.97
C PHE A 128 7.70 -1.48 -3.61
N GLU A 129 7.84 -1.11 -4.88
CA GLU A 129 6.80 -0.39 -5.63
C GLU A 129 5.52 -1.23 -5.79
N LEU A 130 5.63 -2.54 -5.95
CA LEU A 130 4.47 -3.45 -5.90
C LEU A 130 3.77 -3.39 -4.53
N VAL A 131 4.52 -3.45 -3.41
CA VAL A 131 3.93 -3.34 -2.06
C VAL A 131 3.31 -1.95 -1.84
N LEU A 132 3.93 -0.90 -2.37
CA LEU A 132 3.38 0.45 -2.32
C LEU A 132 2.02 0.53 -3.04
N LEU A 133 1.91 -0.06 -4.23
CA LEU A 133 0.64 -0.16 -4.95
C LEU A 133 -0.42 -0.94 -4.15
N ILE A 134 -0.04 -2.08 -3.55
CA ILE A 134 -0.96 -2.92 -2.77
C ILE A 134 -1.49 -2.20 -1.54
N VAL A 135 -0.63 -1.48 -0.81
CA VAL A 135 -1.01 -0.83 0.44
C VAL A 135 -1.71 0.50 0.20
N MET A 136 -1.25 1.28 -0.79
CA MET A 136 -1.67 2.67 -0.97
C MET A 136 -2.50 2.91 -2.23
N GLY A 137 -2.57 1.97 -3.16
CA GLY A 137 -3.19 2.15 -4.48
C GLY A 137 -4.68 2.47 -4.45
N GLU A 138 -5.38 2.11 -3.37
CA GLU A 138 -6.82 2.37 -3.18
C GLU A 138 -7.11 3.55 -2.23
N GLN A 139 -6.08 4.32 -1.81
CA GLN A 139 -6.20 5.38 -0.80
C GLN A 139 -6.69 6.72 -1.37
N PHE A 140 -7.66 6.67 -2.27
CA PHE A 140 -8.26 7.80 -2.98
C PHE A 140 -9.80 7.71 -2.96
N TYR A 141 -10.53 8.83 -3.05
CA TYR A 141 -12.01 8.88 -2.96
C TYR A 141 -12.66 8.15 -1.76
N LEU A 142 -11.91 7.88 -0.69
CA LEU A 142 -12.44 7.26 0.52
C LEU A 142 -13.51 8.16 1.18
N SER A 143 -14.69 7.60 1.42
CA SER A 143 -15.82 8.28 2.06
C SER A 143 -16.40 7.45 3.19
N TRP A 144 -16.76 8.14 4.27
CA TRP A 144 -17.36 7.57 5.48
C TRP A 144 -16.58 6.34 6.00
N HIS A 145 -17.16 5.14 6.05
CA HIS A 145 -16.45 3.95 6.55
C HIS A 145 -15.33 3.47 5.63
N GLY A 146 -15.30 3.91 4.36
CA GLY A 146 -14.14 3.71 3.50
C GLY A 146 -12.85 4.29 4.10
N ASN A 147 -12.96 5.31 4.96
CA ASN A 147 -11.80 5.87 5.68
C ASN A 147 -11.18 4.91 6.71
N TYR A 148 -11.85 3.80 7.07
CA TYR A 148 -11.25 2.78 7.94
C TYR A 148 -10.11 2.03 7.27
N ASN A 149 -10.04 2.08 5.94
CA ASN A 149 -8.93 1.55 5.17
C ASN A 149 -7.75 2.51 5.09
N ASP A 150 -7.75 3.65 5.80
CA ASP A 150 -6.64 4.60 5.74
C ASP A 150 -5.32 3.93 6.11
N ARG A 151 -4.38 3.91 5.17
CA ARG A 151 -3.07 3.33 5.40
C ARG A 151 -2.04 4.00 4.53
N ARG A 152 -0.93 4.38 5.15
CA ARG A 152 0.25 4.95 4.48
C ARG A 152 1.47 4.14 4.85
N ILE A 153 2.34 3.86 3.88
CA ILE A 153 3.69 3.36 4.13
C ILE A 153 4.55 4.50 4.67
N ILE A 154 5.35 4.22 5.69
CA ILE A 154 6.35 5.11 6.25
C ILE A 154 7.70 4.49 5.93
N ALA A 155 8.53 5.17 5.13
CA ALA A 155 9.77 4.60 4.58
C ALA A 155 11.03 5.40 4.98
N GLY A 156 10.87 6.49 5.73
CA GLY A 156 11.93 7.35 6.25
C GLY A 156 11.45 8.23 7.40
N ASP A 157 12.39 8.89 8.09
CA ASP A 157 12.11 9.72 9.27
C ASP A 157 11.12 10.85 8.96
N GLN A 158 11.21 11.44 7.74
CA GLN A 158 10.26 12.44 7.28
C GLN A 158 8.80 11.92 7.29
N GLY A 159 8.58 10.64 6.99
CA GLY A 159 7.24 10.07 7.05
C GLY A 159 6.70 9.97 8.48
N ILE A 160 7.58 9.73 9.47
CA ILE A 160 7.22 9.78 10.88
C ILE A 160 6.86 11.23 11.26
N ASP A 161 7.70 12.20 10.88
CA ASP A 161 7.46 13.62 11.13
C ASP A 161 6.13 14.09 10.51
N ASP A 162 5.83 13.68 9.28
CA ASP A 162 4.57 14.00 8.62
C ASP A 162 3.37 13.49 9.42
N VAL A 163 3.44 12.25 9.92
CA VAL A 163 2.38 11.66 10.75
C VAL A 163 2.23 12.45 12.04
N LEU A 164 3.32 12.74 12.75
CA LEU A 164 3.26 13.43 14.04
C LEU A 164 2.78 14.89 13.93
N ASN A 165 2.97 15.51 12.77
CA ASN A 165 2.54 16.89 12.50
C ASN A 165 1.21 17.00 11.75
N GLN A 166 0.57 15.88 11.40
CA GLN A 166 -0.70 15.92 10.66
C GLN A 166 -1.84 16.49 11.50
N GLU A 167 -2.80 17.15 10.85
CA GLU A 167 -4.04 17.55 11.52
C GLU A 167 -4.87 16.31 11.86
N ILE A 168 -5.23 16.17 13.14
CA ILE A 168 -6.08 15.07 13.60
C ILE A 168 -7.53 15.50 13.39
N GLU A 169 -8.06 15.18 12.22
CA GLU A 169 -9.46 15.49 11.83
C GLU A 169 -10.47 14.75 12.73
N PHE A 170 -10.13 13.52 13.13
CA PHE A 170 -10.94 12.67 14.00
C PHE A 170 -10.05 11.94 15.00
N GLY A 171 -10.48 11.92 16.26
CA GLY A 171 -9.85 11.15 17.33
C GLY A 171 -9.24 12.01 18.44
N GLN A 172 -8.22 11.48 19.12
CA GLN A 172 -7.52 12.15 20.20
C GLN A 172 -6.17 12.68 19.74
N GLU A 173 -5.67 13.75 20.35
CA GLU A 173 -4.29 14.16 20.10
C GLU A 173 -3.31 13.05 20.48
N PHE A 174 -2.17 12.97 19.78
CA PHE A 174 -1.11 12.04 20.15
C PHE A 174 -0.57 12.38 21.54
N SER A 175 -0.43 11.37 22.39
CA SER A 175 0.18 11.54 23.70
C SER A 175 1.70 11.69 23.58
N ASP A 176 2.34 12.34 24.56
CA ASP A 176 3.80 12.43 24.64
C ASP A 176 4.47 11.04 24.58
N GLU A 177 3.84 10.02 25.16
CA GLU A 177 4.32 8.63 25.11
C GLU A 177 4.26 8.06 23.69
N PHE A 178 3.18 8.31 22.95
CA PHE A 178 3.06 7.89 21.56
C PHE A 178 4.11 8.56 20.68
N ILE A 179 4.28 9.88 20.83
CA ILE A 179 5.28 10.67 20.09
C ILE A 179 6.67 10.11 20.37
N GLN A 180 7.04 9.93 21.63
CA GLN A 180 8.34 9.38 22.00
C GLN A 180 8.57 7.97 21.43
N GLN A 181 7.55 7.10 21.43
CA GLN A 181 7.67 5.76 20.84
C GLN A 181 7.83 5.82 19.32
N ALA A 182 7.08 6.68 18.65
CA ALA A 182 7.14 6.88 17.20
C ALA A 182 8.51 7.41 16.74
N GLU A 183 9.07 8.40 17.43
CA GLU A 183 10.40 8.97 17.16
C GLU A 183 11.56 7.96 17.28
N ASN A 184 11.34 6.83 17.96
CA ASN A 184 12.33 5.77 18.13
C ASN A 184 12.18 4.61 17.13
N LEU A 185 11.22 4.68 16.20
CA LEU A 185 11.04 3.67 15.16
C LEU A 185 12.15 3.77 14.09
N ASP A 186 12.51 2.63 13.50
CA ASP A 186 13.25 2.59 12.23
C ASP A 186 12.24 2.41 11.10
N PRO A 187 11.96 3.45 10.30
CA PRO A 187 10.99 3.38 9.22
C PRO A 187 11.55 2.75 7.94
N SER A 188 12.83 2.38 7.91
CA SER A 188 13.46 1.87 6.68
C SER A 188 12.80 0.55 6.24
N PRO A 189 12.35 0.43 4.97
CA PRO A 189 11.84 -0.84 4.48
C PRO A 189 12.96 -1.90 4.47
N VAL A 190 12.62 -3.13 4.81
CA VAL A 190 13.53 -4.28 4.73
C VAL A 190 13.11 -5.15 3.56
N ILE A 191 13.98 -5.24 2.56
CA ILE A 191 13.71 -6.04 1.35
C ILE A 191 14.82 -7.07 1.21
N GLN A 192 14.43 -8.34 1.16
CA GLN A 192 15.37 -9.46 1.14
C GLN A 192 15.04 -10.42 0.00
N ASP A 193 16.01 -10.65 -0.87
CA ASP A 193 15.95 -11.72 -1.87
C ASP A 193 16.17 -13.08 -1.18
N LEU A 194 15.21 -13.99 -1.34
CA LEU A 194 15.20 -15.34 -0.79
C LEU A 194 15.38 -16.42 -1.87
N GLY A 195 15.71 -16.03 -3.10
CA GLY A 195 15.89 -16.94 -4.24
C GLY A 195 14.69 -16.91 -5.18
N ASP A 196 13.70 -17.78 -4.95
CA ASP A 196 12.46 -17.83 -5.71
C ASP A 196 11.38 -16.85 -5.20
N GLN A 197 11.63 -16.22 -4.06
CA GLN A 197 10.77 -15.23 -3.43
C GLN A 197 11.55 -13.99 -2.99
N VAL A 198 10.84 -12.88 -2.79
CA VAL A 198 11.33 -11.67 -2.14
C VAL A 198 10.46 -11.38 -0.93
N MET A 199 11.09 -11.12 0.21
CA MET A 199 10.43 -10.61 1.40
C MET A 199 10.50 -9.09 1.41
N VAL A 200 9.37 -8.42 1.59
CA VAL A 200 9.28 -6.97 1.75
C VAL A 200 8.58 -6.67 3.07
N LYS A 201 9.29 -6.05 4.01
CA LYS A 201 8.73 -5.57 5.28
C LYS A 201 8.73 -4.05 5.29
N VAL A 202 7.58 -3.46 5.55
CA VAL A 202 7.37 -2.01 5.59
C VAL A 202 6.75 -1.59 6.91
N LEU A 203 7.07 -0.37 7.36
CA LEU A 203 6.32 0.31 8.40
C LEU A 203 5.10 0.99 7.76
N THR A 204 3.96 0.90 8.42
CA THR A 204 2.71 1.54 7.99
C THR A 204 2.11 2.33 9.15
N PHE A 205 1.31 3.33 8.83
CA PHE A 205 0.52 4.08 9.78
C PHE A 205 -0.95 4.12 9.36
N THR A 206 -1.85 4.04 10.33
CA THR A 206 -3.29 4.29 10.20
C THR A 206 -3.74 5.19 11.35
N LYS A 207 -4.64 6.14 11.08
CA LYS A 207 -5.21 7.01 12.12
C LYS A 207 -6.14 6.28 13.10
N TRP A 208 -6.43 5.00 12.87
CA TRP A 208 -7.27 4.20 13.77
C TRP A 208 -6.50 3.38 14.78
N GLY A 209 -5.27 2.96 14.44
CA GLY A 209 -4.51 1.98 15.21
C GLY A 209 -3.03 2.31 15.43
N GLY A 210 -2.49 3.32 14.77
CA GLY A 210 -1.10 3.76 14.93
C GLY A 210 -0.15 3.08 13.97
N PHE A 211 1.09 2.88 14.42
CA PHE A 211 2.15 2.30 13.60
C PHE A 211 2.14 0.77 13.66
N GLN A 212 2.22 0.15 12.48
CA GLN A 212 2.22 -1.31 12.32
C GLN A 212 3.25 -1.72 11.27
N THR A 213 3.94 -2.84 11.48
CA THR A 213 4.72 -3.45 10.41
C THR A 213 3.88 -4.43 9.61
N ALA A 214 4.08 -4.45 8.30
CA ALA A 214 3.48 -5.41 7.37
C ALA A 214 4.60 -6.15 6.65
N THR A 215 4.48 -7.48 6.54
CA THR A 215 5.47 -8.32 5.86
C THR A 215 4.81 -9.06 4.70
N PHE A 216 5.37 -8.90 3.51
CA PHE A 216 4.93 -9.53 2.28
C PHE A 216 5.98 -10.54 1.82
N LEU A 217 5.53 -11.72 1.40
CA LEU A 217 6.33 -12.70 0.66
C LEU A 217 5.80 -12.76 -0.77
N ILE A 218 6.66 -12.47 -1.73
CA ILE A 218 6.29 -12.30 -3.14
C ILE A 218 7.09 -13.30 -3.98
N SER A 219 6.40 -14.15 -4.74
CA SER A 219 7.04 -15.04 -5.72
C SER A 219 7.66 -14.24 -6.86
N LYS A 220 8.89 -14.57 -7.24
CA LYS A 220 9.54 -13.97 -8.42
C LYS A 220 8.95 -14.46 -9.74
N LYS A 221 8.23 -15.59 -9.71
CA LYS A 221 7.54 -16.13 -10.90
C LYS A 221 6.29 -15.28 -11.17
N PHE A 222 6.08 -14.93 -12.44
CA PHE A 222 4.86 -14.27 -12.90
C PHE A 222 3.79 -15.32 -13.34
N PRO A 223 2.49 -15.12 -13.03
CA PRO A 223 1.93 -14.08 -12.15
C PRO A 223 2.44 -14.25 -10.71
N HIS A 224 2.63 -13.14 -10.01
CA HIS A 224 3.23 -13.12 -8.69
C HIS A 224 2.27 -13.66 -7.63
N GLU A 225 2.64 -14.76 -6.96
CA GLU A 225 1.97 -15.18 -5.73
C GLU A 225 2.40 -14.26 -4.58
N ILE A 226 1.43 -13.58 -3.94
CA ILE A 226 1.68 -12.59 -2.88
C ILE A 226 1.01 -13.06 -1.60
N GLN A 227 1.80 -13.18 -0.53
CA GLN A 227 1.31 -13.51 0.80
C GLN A 227 1.61 -12.36 1.76
N LEU A 228 0.57 -11.84 2.42
CA LEU A 228 0.70 -10.94 3.56
C LEU A 228 0.73 -11.77 4.85
N ASP A 229 1.81 -11.66 5.63
CA ASP A 229 1.97 -12.33 6.94
C ASP A 229 1.25 -11.58 8.09
N GLY A 230 0.35 -10.67 7.74
CA GLY A 230 -0.43 -9.85 8.66
C GLY A 230 0.23 -8.53 9.03
N TYR A 231 -0.40 -7.86 10.01
CA TYR A 231 0.05 -6.59 10.57
C TYR A 231 0.42 -6.78 12.04
N GLU A 232 1.62 -6.34 12.42
CA GLU A 232 2.09 -6.31 13.80
C GLU A 232 2.13 -4.87 14.30
N THR A 233 1.33 -4.53 15.30
CA THR A 233 1.37 -3.19 15.91
C THR A 233 2.67 -2.99 16.67
N VAL A 234 3.41 -1.93 16.31
CA VAL A 234 4.67 -1.55 16.97
C VAL A 234 4.50 -0.36 17.91
N VAL A 235 3.61 0.59 17.56
CA VAL A 235 3.21 1.70 18.43
C VAL A 235 1.70 1.85 18.31
N ALA A 236 0.99 1.48 19.37
CA ALA A 236 -0.47 1.53 19.37
C ALA A 236 -0.95 2.98 19.54
N TYR A 237 -1.86 3.41 18.67
CA TYR A 237 -2.59 4.65 18.84
C TYR A 237 -4.03 4.35 19.23
N ASN A 238 -4.49 4.97 20.31
CA ASN A 238 -5.90 4.95 20.69
C ASN A 238 -6.57 6.22 20.20
N CYS A 239 -7.22 6.15 19.03
CA CYS A 239 -7.96 7.28 18.46
C CYS A 239 -9.22 7.65 19.26
N GLY A 240 -9.62 6.87 20.28
CA GLY A 240 -10.81 7.15 21.09
C GLY A 240 -12.15 6.86 20.41
N VAL A 241 -12.14 6.47 19.12
CA VAL A 241 -13.32 6.03 18.38
C VAL A 241 -13.62 4.57 18.72
N ARG A 242 -14.90 4.26 18.94
CA ARG A 242 -15.37 2.88 19.16
C ARG A 242 -16.11 2.41 17.91
N PHE A 243 -15.67 1.28 17.37
CA PHE A 243 -16.28 0.60 16.23
C PHE A 243 -17.36 -0.39 16.72
#